data_AF-A0AAX1NCH9-F1
#
_entry.id   AF-A0AAX1NCH9-F1
#
_cell.length_a   1.000
_cell.length_b   1.000
_cell.length_c   1.000
_cell.angle_alpha   90.00
_cell.angle_beta   90.00
_cell.angle_gamma   90.00
#
_symmetry.space_group_name_H-M   'P 1'
#
loop_
_entity.id
_entity.type
_entity.pdbx_description
1 polymer ?
#
loop_
_entity_poly.entity_id
_entity_poly.type
_entity_poly.pdbx_seq_one_letter_code
_entity_poly.pdbx_strand_id
1 'polypeptide(L)'
;MIAIIAQTIISSISIPTEAQNINIHLLNGEVVSISKAEWKRGKKYSDENTIVYKRKKEYFEVHKDQIDYVQYESLDTYEKTVDFMSEYARINDLDEHVLNYYHTKRHKNSRTSQTFAVGAWTIGALANPWFLAVAPLPTSQAVKHMKGVDYQYVLRGKEWRECKKRQKEKVKSLKAKAKALKESKN
;
A
#
# COMPACT_ATOMS: atom_id res chain seq x y z
N MET A 1 -28.07 -12.99 -12.89
CA MET A 1 -28.77 -11.85 -12.27
C MET A 1 -27.70 -10.83 -11.92
N ILE A 2 -27.61 -9.76 -12.71
CA ILE A 2 -26.58 -8.72 -12.60
C ILE A 2 -27.24 -7.57 -11.83
N ALA A 3 -26.75 -7.27 -10.64
CA ALA A 3 -27.30 -6.19 -9.82
C ALA A 3 -26.49 -4.91 -10.11
N ILE A 4 -27.08 -3.99 -10.88
CA ILE A 4 -26.59 -2.62 -11.01
C ILE A 4 -26.95 -1.92 -9.71
N ILE A 5 -26.01 -1.84 -8.78
CA ILE A 5 -26.22 -1.21 -7.47
C ILE A 5 -25.70 0.22 -7.52
N ALA A 6 -26.59 1.16 -7.82
CA ALA A 6 -26.40 2.58 -7.52
C ALA A 6 -26.88 2.93 -6.08
N GLN A 7 -26.77 1.99 -5.14
CA GLN A 7 -27.18 2.18 -3.74
C GLN A 7 -25.99 1.99 -2.80
N THR A 8 -25.44 3.12 -2.33
CA THR A 8 -24.80 3.33 -1.02
C THR A 8 -24.01 2.13 -0.48
N ILE A 9 -22.80 1.91 -0.98
CA ILE A 9 -21.86 0.94 -0.38
C ILE A 9 -21.00 1.65 0.67
N ILE A 10 -21.68 2.22 1.68
CA ILE A 10 -21.06 2.41 2.99
C ILE A 10 -21.16 1.06 3.70
N SER A 11 -20.24 0.13 3.45
CA SER A 11 -19.72 -0.83 4.43
C SER A 11 -18.94 -1.97 3.78
N SER A 12 -17.65 -2.06 4.11
CA SER A 12 -17.17 -3.20 4.90
C SER A 12 -15.72 -2.95 5.34
N ILE A 13 -15.60 -2.64 6.61
CA ILE A 13 -14.34 -2.60 7.36
C ILE A 13 -13.88 -4.04 7.58
N SER A 14 -13.13 -4.56 6.62
CA SER A 14 -12.24 -5.71 6.78
C SER A 14 -10.85 -5.11 6.89
N ILE A 15 -10.29 -5.06 8.11
CA ILE A 15 -9.05 -4.33 8.41
C ILE A 15 -7.84 -5.23 8.13
N PRO A 16 -7.13 -4.97 7.02
CA PRO A 16 -5.69 -4.87 7.04
C PRO A 16 -5.37 -3.39 6.77
N THR A 17 -5.28 -2.58 7.84
CA THR A 17 -4.80 -1.17 7.83
C THR A 17 -5.19 -0.36 6.59
N GLU A 18 -6.27 0.43 6.68
CA GLU A 18 -6.75 1.38 5.65
C GLU A 18 -5.64 2.15 4.91
N ALA A 19 -4.50 2.37 5.57
CA ALA A 19 -3.27 2.88 4.98
C ALA A 19 -2.77 2.16 3.71
N GLN A 20 -3.11 0.89 3.48
CA GLN A 20 -2.65 0.12 2.30
C GLN A 20 -3.71 -0.05 1.20
N ASN A 21 -4.90 0.52 1.39
CA ASN A 21 -5.98 0.43 0.42
C ASN A 21 -5.84 1.46 -0.69
N ILE A 22 -6.56 1.19 -1.78
CA ILE A 22 -6.83 2.12 -2.88
C ILE A 22 -8.12 2.84 -2.50
N ASN A 23 -8.10 4.16 -2.33
CA ASN A 23 -9.30 4.92 -2.01
C ASN A 23 -9.79 5.61 -3.27
N ILE A 24 -10.92 5.16 -3.80
CA ILE A 24 -11.58 5.75 -4.96
C ILE A 24 -12.64 6.72 -4.44
N HIS A 25 -12.50 7.99 -4.78
CA HIS A 25 -13.46 9.03 -4.43
C HIS A 25 -14.42 9.20 -5.60
N LEU A 26 -15.71 9.05 -5.31
CA LEU A 26 -16.78 9.18 -6.29
C LEU A 26 -17.32 10.61 -6.32
N LEU A 27 -17.93 11.01 -7.44
CA LEU A 27 -18.54 12.34 -7.63
C LEU A 27 -19.65 12.64 -6.62
N ASN A 28 -20.30 11.61 -6.06
CA ASN A 28 -21.31 11.74 -5.01
C ASN A 28 -20.72 12.01 -3.61
N GLY A 29 -19.38 12.10 -3.49
CA GLY A 29 -18.67 12.29 -2.23
C GLY A 29 -18.43 11.00 -1.44
N GLU A 30 -18.85 9.83 -1.95
CA GLU A 30 -18.55 8.54 -1.33
C GLU A 30 -17.11 8.10 -1.61
N VAL A 31 -16.55 7.31 -0.69
CA VAL A 31 -15.20 6.76 -0.82
C VAL A 31 -15.26 5.24 -0.82
N VAL A 32 -14.90 4.64 -1.96
CA VAL A 32 -14.77 3.19 -2.12
C VAL A 32 -13.33 2.80 -1.82
N SER A 33 -13.11 2.26 -0.62
CA SER A 33 -11.80 1.72 -0.22
C SER A 33 -11.68 0.25 -0.66
N ILE A 34 -10.72 -0.04 -1.54
CA ILE A 34 -10.45 -1.36 -2.10
C ILE A 34 -9.08 -1.84 -1.66
N SER A 35 -9.00 -3.01 -1.05
CA SER A 35 -7.70 -3.61 -0.74
C SER A 35 -7.02 -4.14 -2.00
N LYS A 36 -5.69 -4.18 -2.00
CA LYS A 36 -4.92 -4.71 -3.12
C LYS A 36 -5.30 -6.15 -3.50
N ALA A 37 -5.70 -6.97 -2.52
CA ALA A 37 -6.13 -8.35 -2.76
C ALA A 37 -7.49 -8.42 -3.47
N GLU A 38 -8.44 -7.57 -3.08
CA GLU A 38 -9.76 -7.45 -3.73
C GLU A 38 -9.61 -6.95 -5.17
N TRP A 39 -8.80 -5.91 -5.37
CA TRP A 39 -8.45 -5.40 -6.70
C TRP A 39 -7.79 -6.46 -7.57
N LYS A 40 -6.75 -7.15 -7.08
CA LYS A 40 -6.04 -8.16 -7.87
C LYS A 40 -6.95 -9.31 -8.35
N ARG A 41 -7.98 -9.65 -7.57
CA ARG A 41 -8.95 -10.69 -7.93
C ARG A 41 -10.01 -10.18 -8.91
N GLY A 42 -10.39 -8.92 -8.82
CA GLY A 42 -11.42 -8.31 -9.67
C GLY A 42 -10.89 -7.73 -10.99
N LYS A 43 -9.64 -7.27 -11.05
CA LYS A 43 -9.04 -6.61 -12.23
C LYS A 43 -9.21 -7.39 -13.54
N LYS A 44 -9.23 -8.72 -13.50
CA LYS A 44 -9.42 -9.56 -14.69
C LYS A 44 -10.81 -9.45 -15.33
N TYR A 45 -11.79 -8.94 -14.58
CA TYR A 45 -13.16 -8.73 -15.00
C TYR A 45 -13.45 -7.25 -15.24
N SER A 46 -12.44 -6.38 -15.12
CA SER A 46 -12.57 -4.96 -15.44
C SER A 46 -12.52 -4.77 -16.95
N ASP A 47 -13.33 -3.84 -17.44
CA ASP A 47 -13.37 -3.43 -18.84
C ASP A 47 -12.88 -1.98 -18.98
N GLU A 48 -13.07 -1.35 -20.15
CA GLU A 48 -12.60 0.02 -20.41
C GLU A 48 -13.34 1.10 -19.58
N ASN A 49 -14.56 0.78 -19.11
CA ASN A 49 -15.46 1.75 -18.47
C ASN A 49 -15.74 1.43 -17.00
N THR A 50 -15.31 0.27 -16.51
CA THR A 50 -15.74 -0.27 -15.22
C THR A 50 -14.59 -0.96 -14.52
N ILE A 51 -14.34 -0.53 -13.28
CA ILE A 51 -13.39 -1.17 -12.38
C ILE A 51 -14.14 -2.22 -11.56
N VAL A 52 -13.69 -3.48 -11.65
CA VAL A 52 -14.28 -4.58 -10.87
C VAL A 52 -13.36 -4.96 -9.73
N TYR A 53 -13.90 -5.08 -8.52
CA TYR A 53 -13.21 -5.63 -7.36
C TYR A 53 -14.01 -6.74 -6.71
N LYS A 54 -13.31 -7.76 -6.19
CA LYS A 54 -13.95 -8.90 -5.54
C LYS A 54 -13.85 -8.79 -4.03
N ARG A 55 -14.97 -8.69 -3.35
CA ARG A 55 -15.05 -8.63 -1.89
C ARG A 55 -15.84 -9.82 -1.35
N LYS A 56 -15.21 -10.57 -0.45
CA LYS A 56 -15.72 -11.89 0.00
C LYS A 56 -16.00 -12.80 -1.22
N LYS A 57 -17.28 -13.08 -1.51
CA LYS A 57 -17.74 -13.93 -2.62
C LYS A 57 -18.40 -13.15 -3.76
N GLU A 58 -18.55 -11.83 -3.61
CA GLU A 58 -19.29 -10.98 -4.54
C GLU A 58 -18.34 -10.10 -5.35
N TYR A 59 -18.76 -9.77 -6.57
CA TYR A 59 -18.11 -8.82 -7.45
C TYR A 59 -18.84 -7.49 -7.37
N PHE A 60 -18.07 -6.43 -7.26
CA PHE A 60 -18.56 -5.06 -7.20
C PHE A 60 -17.92 -4.27 -8.33
N GLU A 61 -18.70 -3.39 -8.91
CA GLU A 61 -18.36 -2.62 -10.10
C GLU A 61 -18.40 -1.14 -9.76
N VAL A 62 -17.41 -0.39 -10.23
CA VAL A 62 -17.34 1.06 -10.13
C VAL A 62 -17.18 1.60 -11.53
N HIS A 63 -18.17 2.37 -12.00
CA HIS A 63 -18.09 2.96 -13.33
C HIS A 63 -17.18 4.19 -13.32
N LYS A 64 -16.41 4.32 -14.41
CA LYS A 64 -15.40 5.35 -14.60
C LYS A 64 -15.97 6.77 -14.52
N ASP A 65 -17.17 6.97 -15.06
CA ASP A 65 -17.92 8.23 -15.05
C ASP A 65 -18.35 8.68 -13.64
N GLN A 66 -18.38 7.76 -12.67
CA GLN A 66 -18.70 8.06 -11.28
C GLN A 66 -17.47 8.43 -10.44
N ILE A 67 -16.26 8.25 -10.98
CA ILE A 67 -15.01 8.47 -10.24
C ILE A 67 -14.54 9.91 -10.42
N ASP A 68 -14.32 10.60 -9.30
CA ASP A 68 -13.69 11.92 -9.28
C ASP A 68 -12.16 11.80 -9.29
N TYR A 69 -11.60 11.15 -8.26
CA TYR A 69 -10.17 10.92 -8.14
C TYR A 69 -9.83 9.67 -7.32
N VAL A 70 -8.59 9.22 -7.45
CA VAL A 70 -8.03 8.13 -6.64
C VAL A 70 -6.95 8.68 -5.73
N GLN A 71 -7.05 8.36 -4.43
CA GLN A 71 -6.06 8.72 -3.43
C GLN A 71 -5.41 7.48 -2.81
N TYR A 72 -4.11 7.58 -2.59
CA TYR A 72 -3.30 6.53 -1.98
C TYR A 72 -2.72 6.98 -0.64
N GLU A 73 -2.73 6.09 0.35
CA GLU A 73 -2.09 6.34 1.65
C GLU A 73 -0.76 5.57 1.81
N SER A 74 -0.37 4.80 0.80
CA SER A 74 0.81 3.94 0.81
C SER A 74 1.52 3.93 -0.52
N LEU A 75 2.81 4.27 -0.49
CA LEU A 75 3.70 4.20 -1.65
C LEU A 75 3.74 2.78 -2.26
N ASP A 76 3.72 1.74 -1.42
CA ASP A 76 3.76 0.34 -1.88
C ASP A 76 2.51 -0.08 -2.68
N THR A 77 1.39 0.61 -2.45
CA THR A 77 0.11 0.38 -3.13
C THR A 77 0.08 1.20 -4.41
N TYR A 78 0.43 2.48 -4.31
CA TYR A 78 0.59 3.39 -5.44
C TYR A 78 1.44 2.77 -6.56
N GLU A 79 2.69 2.40 -6.28
CA GLU A 79 3.63 1.87 -7.30
C GLU A 79 3.15 0.60 -8.01
N LYS A 80 2.15 -0.10 -7.48
CA LYS A 80 1.68 -1.38 -8.03
C LYS A 80 0.34 -1.27 -8.74
N THR A 81 -0.39 -0.19 -8.54
CA THR A 81 -1.74 -0.03 -9.08
C THR A 81 -1.95 1.27 -9.82
N VAL A 82 -1.05 2.26 -9.68
CA VAL A 82 -1.12 3.58 -10.33
C VAL A 82 -1.32 3.45 -11.84
N ASP A 83 -0.50 2.65 -12.54
CA ASP A 83 -0.57 2.52 -14.00
C ASP A 83 -1.97 2.12 -14.45
N PHE A 84 -2.54 1.10 -13.80
CA PHE A 84 -3.89 0.64 -14.10
C PHE A 84 -4.95 1.66 -13.73
N MET A 85 -4.88 2.26 -12.55
CA MET A 85 -5.92 3.18 -12.08
C MET A 85 -5.90 4.51 -12.85
N SER A 86 -4.75 4.88 -13.42
CA SER A 86 -4.58 6.11 -14.20
C SER A 86 -5.36 6.10 -15.51
N GLU A 87 -5.66 4.91 -16.04
CA GLU A 87 -6.51 4.72 -17.21
C GLU A 87 -7.97 5.09 -16.93
N TYR A 88 -8.39 5.01 -15.66
CA TYR A 88 -9.78 5.22 -15.24
C TYR A 88 -10.00 6.58 -14.59
N ALA A 89 -9.06 7.09 -13.80
CA ALA A 89 -9.29 8.29 -13.02
C ALA A 89 -8.02 9.11 -12.82
N ARG A 90 -8.23 10.40 -12.50
CA ARG A 90 -7.15 11.26 -12.04
C ARG A 90 -6.61 10.74 -10.72
N ILE A 91 -5.30 10.59 -10.63
CA ILE A 91 -4.62 10.16 -9.41
C ILE A 91 -4.11 11.39 -8.68
N ASN A 92 -4.44 11.51 -7.40
CA ASN A 92 -3.87 12.55 -6.54
C ASN A 92 -2.45 12.18 -6.13
N ASP A 93 -1.60 13.20 -6.06
CA ASP A 93 -0.23 13.04 -5.60
C ASP A 93 -0.18 12.50 -4.18
N LEU A 94 0.85 11.70 -3.90
CA LEU A 94 1.10 11.18 -2.57
C LEU A 94 1.51 12.31 -1.63
N ASP A 95 0.90 12.34 -0.45
CA ASP A 95 1.32 13.25 0.62
C ASP A 95 2.82 13.11 0.91
N GLU A 96 3.50 14.24 1.10
CA GLU A 96 4.93 14.26 1.40
C GLU A 96 5.26 13.43 2.66
N HIS A 97 4.38 13.41 3.65
CA HIS A 97 4.53 12.57 4.85
C HIS A 97 4.57 11.07 4.52
N VAL A 98 3.77 10.62 3.55
CA VAL A 98 3.74 9.23 3.09
C VAL A 98 5.04 8.91 2.35
N LEU A 99 5.48 9.79 1.45
CA LEU A 99 6.77 9.64 0.76
C LEU A 99 7.92 9.55 1.76
N ASN A 100 7.98 10.50 2.70
CA ASN A 100 8.96 10.55 3.77
C ASN A 100 8.97 9.26 4.60
N TYR A 101 7.80 8.74 4.97
CA TYR A 101 7.70 7.53 5.76
C TYR A 101 8.21 6.28 5.01
N TYR A 102 7.70 6.05 3.80
CA TYR A 102 7.97 4.82 3.05
C TYR A 102 9.39 4.78 2.49
N HIS A 103 9.92 5.88 1.94
CA HIS A 103 11.30 5.92 1.45
C HIS A 103 12.30 5.79 2.60
N THR A 104 12.08 6.46 3.74
CA THR A 104 12.95 6.30 4.91
C THR A 104 12.91 4.88 5.47
N LYS A 105 11.72 4.25 5.51
CA LYS A 105 11.56 2.85 5.93
C LYS A 105 12.31 1.89 4.99
N ARG A 106 12.16 2.04 3.67
CA ARG A 106 12.86 1.23 2.67
C ARG A 106 14.38 1.39 2.75
N HIS A 107 14.86 2.63 2.89
CA HIS A 107 16.29 2.91 3.05
C HIS A 107 16.86 2.22 4.29
N LYS A 108 16.20 2.34 5.46
CA LYS A 108 16.66 1.68 6.68
C LYS A 108 16.65 0.15 6.57
N ASN A 109 15.61 -0.43 5.98
CA ASN A 109 15.55 -1.87 5.72
C ASN A 109 16.67 -2.33 4.79
N SER A 110 16.95 -1.56 3.72
CA SER A 110 18.06 -1.85 2.81
C SER A 110 19.40 -1.84 3.54
N ARG A 111 19.67 -0.84 4.40
CA ARG A 111 20.88 -0.79 5.22
C ARG A 111 21.01 -2.00 6.13
N THR A 112 19.94 -2.41 6.79
CA THR A 112 19.93 -3.63 7.62
C THR A 112 20.22 -4.89 6.79
N SER A 113 19.60 -5.05 5.62
CA SER A 113 19.89 -6.15 4.71
C SER A 113 21.33 -6.12 4.19
N GLN A 114 21.91 -4.95 3.94
CA GLN A 114 23.33 -4.80 3.58
C GLN A 114 24.24 -5.31 4.70
N THR A 115 23.99 -4.91 5.95
CA THR A 115 24.77 -5.39 7.10
C THR A 115 24.69 -6.91 7.24
N PHE A 116 23.51 -7.51 7.07
CA PHE A 116 23.36 -8.96 7.06
C PHE A 116 24.06 -9.63 5.89
N ALA A 117 24.03 -9.03 4.70
CA ALA A 117 24.74 -9.55 3.54
C ALA A 117 26.25 -9.59 3.79
N VAL A 118 26.83 -8.46 4.24
CA VAL A 118 28.25 -8.38 4.60
C VAL A 118 28.60 -9.42 5.66
N GLY A 119 27.80 -9.53 6.73
CA GLY A 119 28.02 -10.54 7.77
C GLY A 119 27.98 -11.99 7.24
N ALA A 120 27.00 -12.32 6.40
CA ALA A 120 26.87 -13.65 5.80
C ALA A 120 28.04 -13.99 4.88
N TRP A 121 28.50 -13.03 4.06
CA TRP A 121 29.69 -13.19 3.21
C TRP A 121 30.96 -13.36 4.04
N THR A 122 31.15 -12.56 5.10
CA THR A 122 32.32 -12.65 5.98
C THR A 122 32.36 -13.99 6.73
N ILE A 123 31.23 -14.45 7.29
CA ILE A 123 31.14 -15.77 7.95
C ILE A 123 31.36 -16.89 6.93
N GLY A 124 30.77 -16.76 5.74
CA GLY A 124 30.93 -17.71 4.64
C GLY A 124 32.38 -17.89 4.20
N ALA A 125 33.12 -16.80 4.12
CA ALA A 125 34.52 -16.80 3.69
C ALA A 125 35.49 -17.25 4.79
N LEU A 126 35.21 -16.94 6.07
CA LEU A 126 36.20 -17.10 7.16
C LEU A 126 35.89 -18.25 8.14
N ALA A 127 34.64 -18.69 8.27
CA ALA A 127 34.24 -19.59 9.36
C ALA A 127 33.43 -20.80 8.90
N ASN A 128 32.45 -20.62 8.01
CA ASN A 128 31.59 -21.71 7.57
C ASN A 128 31.12 -21.53 6.11
N PRO A 129 31.67 -22.31 5.16
CA PRO A 129 31.32 -22.23 3.73
C PRO A 129 29.83 -22.40 3.42
N TRP A 130 29.05 -23.07 4.28
CA TRP A 130 27.59 -23.21 4.09
C TRP A 130 26.86 -21.87 4.07
N PHE A 131 27.42 -20.83 4.71
CA PHE A 131 26.84 -19.49 4.66
C PHE A 131 26.94 -18.83 3.26
N LEU A 132 27.86 -19.27 2.41
CA LEU A 132 27.96 -18.79 1.02
C LEU A 132 26.73 -19.19 0.19
N ALA A 133 26.07 -20.31 0.52
CA ALA A 133 24.83 -20.71 -0.14
C ALA A 133 23.65 -19.78 0.20
N VAL A 134 23.67 -19.16 1.39
CA VAL A 134 22.56 -18.34 1.90
C VAL A 134 22.82 -16.83 1.72
N ALA A 135 24.10 -16.42 1.63
CA ALA A 135 24.53 -15.02 1.45
C ALA A 135 23.92 -14.26 0.24
N PRO A 136 23.58 -14.90 -0.89
CA PRO A 136 22.91 -14.23 -2.00
C PRO A 136 21.51 -13.68 -1.66
N LEU A 137 20.80 -14.28 -0.70
CA LEU A 137 19.46 -13.86 -0.29
C LEU A 137 19.43 -12.46 0.33
N PRO A 138 20.17 -12.15 1.42
CA PRO A 138 20.18 -10.81 2.00
C PRO A 138 20.77 -9.78 1.01
N THR A 139 21.70 -10.19 0.15
CA THR A 139 22.25 -9.34 -0.92
C THR A 139 21.16 -8.93 -1.91
N SER A 140 20.37 -9.88 -2.41
CA SER A 140 19.27 -9.62 -3.34
C SER A 140 18.17 -8.76 -2.70
N GLN A 141 17.87 -8.99 -1.42
CA GLN A 141 16.92 -8.17 -0.67
C GLN A 141 17.42 -6.72 -0.51
N ALA A 142 18.70 -6.53 -0.19
CA ALA A 142 19.31 -5.20 -0.06
C ALA A 142 19.21 -4.40 -1.36
N VAL A 143 19.58 -5.00 -2.50
CA VAL A 143 19.50 -4.37 -3.83
C VAL A 143 18.06 -4.02 -4.17
N LYS A 144 17.13 -4.96 -3.98
CA LYS A 144 15.70 -4.73 -4.27
C LYS A 144 15.13 -3.58 -3.44
N HIS A 145 15.47 -3.51 -2.16
CA HIS A 145 15.01 -2.42 -1.30
C HIS A 145 15.65 -1.07 -1.66
N MET A 146 16.89 -1.06 -2.17
CA MET A 146 17.60 0.18 -2.50
C MET A 146 17.12 0.80 -3.82
N LYS A 147 16.79 -0.01 -4.83
CA LYS A 147 16.35 0.49 -6.15
C LYS A 147 15.07 1.34 -6.11
N GLY A 148 14.21 1.13 -5.12
CA GLY A 148 12.95 1.87 -4.96
C GLY A 148 13.00 2.98 -3.90
N VAL A 149 14.18 3.47 -3.55
CA VAL A 149 14.36 4.58 -2.60
C VAL A 149 14.60 5.86 -3.37
N ASP A 150 13.71 6.82 -3.20
CA ASP A 150 14.00 8.21 -3.51
C ASP A 150 14.66 8.85 -2.29
N TYR A 151 15.91 9.29 -2.46
CA TYR A 151 16.72 9.85 -1.40
C TYR A 151 16.30 11.26 -1.00
N GLN A 152 15.53 11.97 -1.85
CA GLN A 152 14.99 13.29 -1.52
C GLN A 152 14.06 13.24 -0.30
N TYR A 153 13.36 12.12 -0.12
CA TYR A 153 12.39 11.90 0.96
C TYR A 153 12.97 11.08 2.14
N VAL A 154 14.30 10.87 2.20
CA VAL A 154 14.91 10.09 3.28
C VAL A 154 15.25 10.97 4.48
N LEU A 155 14.47 10.81 5.54
CA LEU A 155 14.64 11.51 6.82
C LEU A 155 15.72 10.87 7.70
N ARG A 156 16.37 11.69 8.53
CA ARG A 156 17.45 11.25 9.44
C ARG A 156 17.08 11.43 10.91
N GLY A 157 17.78 10.69 11.77
CA GLY A 157 17.80 10.93 13.22
C GLY A 157 16.42 11.18 13.88
N LYS A 158 16.22 12.43 14.33
CA LYS A 158 15.02 12.89 15.05
C LYS A 158 13.79 12.98 14.14
N GLU A 159 13.94 13.51 12.93
CA GLU A 159 12.86 13.66 11.94
C GLU A 159 12.20 12.31 11.62
N TRP A 160 13.00 11.25 11.48
CA TRP A 160 12.45 9.91 11.28
C TRP A 160 11.61 9.43 12.48
N ARG A 161 12.03 9.73 13.71
CA ARG A 161 11.28 9.33 14.91
C ARG A 161 9.94 10.05 14.97
N GLU A 162 9.91 11.33 14.63
CA GLU A 162 8.70 12.15 14.56
C GLU A 162 7.77 11.68 13.44
N CYS A 163 8.29 11.47 12.23
CA CYS A 163 7.55 10.92 11.10
C CYS A 163 6.91 9.57 11.45
N LYS A 164 7.68 8.67 12.11
CA LYS A 164 7.19 7.37 12.58
C LYS A 164 6.11 7.51 13.66
N LYS A 165 6.21 8.49 14.56
CA LYS A 165 5.20 8.78 15.58
C LYS A 165 3.90 9.25 14.93
N ARG A 166 3.99 10.24 14.02
CA ARG A 166 2.85 10.75 13.24
C ARG A 166 2.16 9.64 12.46
N GLN A 167 2.92 8.74 11.82
CA GLN A 167 2.34 7.60 11.11
C GLN A 167 1.63 6.62 12.05
N LYS A 168 2.18 6.35 13.24
CA LYS A 168 1.51 5.51 14.24
C LYS A 168 0.19 6.13 14.71
N GLU A 169 0.17 7.44 14.94
CA GLU A 169 -1.02 8.18 15.34
C GLU A 169 -2.08 8.17 14.24
N LYS A 170 -1.69 8.41 12.97
CA LYS A 170 -2.58 8.28 11.80
C LYS A 170 -3.22 6.89 11.78
N VAL A 171 -2.41 5.82 11.83
CA VAL A 171 -2.93 4.44 11.83
C VAL A 171 -3.84 4.15 13.03
N LYS A 172 -3.52 4.68 14.22
CA LYS A 172 -4.38 4.52 15.40
C LYS A 172 -5.73 5.22 15.21
N SER A 173 -5.74 6.42 14.66
CA SER A 173 -6.96 7.19 14.39
C SER A 173 -7.86 6.50 13.37
N LEU A 174 -7.28 5.98 12.28
CA LEU A 174 -8.00 5.21 11.26
C LEU A 174 -8.65 3.95 11.86
N LYS A 175 -7.89 3.19 12.66
CA LYS A 175 -8.43 2.03 13.39
C LYS A 175 -9.57 2.40 14.34
N ALA A 176 -9.49 3.54 15.01
CA ALA A 176 -10.54 4.00 15.92
C ALA A 176 -11.82 4.39 15.17
N LYS A 177 -11.70 5.16 14.07
CA LYS A 177 -12.84 5.49 13.18
C LYS A 177 -13.51 4.22 12.64
N ALA A 178 -12.70 3.27 12.19
CA ALA A 178 -13.18 1.97 11.71
C ALA A 178 -13.91 1.15 12.79
N LYS A 179 -13.49 1.25 14.06
CA LYS A 179 -14.19 0.57 15.17
C LYS A 179 -15.53 1.23 15.47
N ALA A 180 -15.58 2.55 15.56
CA ALA A 180 -16.81 3.30 15.83
C ALA A 180 -17.88 3.05 14.76
N LEU A 181 -17.48 3.00 13.48
CA LEU A 181 -18.39 2.68 12.36
C LEU A 181 -18.94 1.25 12.40
N LYS A 182 -18.24 0.30 13.02
CA LYS A 182 -18.75 -1.06 13.24
C LYS A 182 -19.78 -1.09 14.35
N GLU A 183 -19.51 -0.36 15.43
CA GLU A 183 -20.40 -0.30 16.59
C GLU A 183 -21.70 0.44 16.27
N SER A 184 -21.69 1.44 15.39
CA SER A 184 -22.91 2.14 14.95
C SER A 184 -23.80 1.35 13.99
N LYS A 185 -23.40 0.15 13.57
CA LYS A 185 -24.12 -0.70 12.60
C LYS A 185 -24.63 -2.01 13.20
N ASN A 186 -24.30 -2.28 14.46
CA ASN A 186 -24.89 -3.34 15.27
C ASN A 186 -25.97 -2.74 16.17
#